data_AF-A0AAX2LT98-F1
#
_entry.id   AF-A0AAX2LT98-F1
#
_cell.length_a   1.000
_cell.length_b   1.000
_cell.length_c   1.000
_cell.angle_alpha   90.00
_cell.angle_beta   90.00
_cell.angle_gamma   90.00
#
_symmetry.space_group_name_H-M   'P 1'
#
loop_
_entity.id
_entity.type
_entity.pdbx_description
1 polymer ?
#
loop_
_entity_poly.entity_id
_entity_poly.type
_entity_poly.pdbx_seq_one_letter_code
_entity_poly.pdbx_strand_id
1 'polypeptide(L)' 'MERVRANIGEHVFESEDAQLSVTVSIGIAAIEKNDISYRDVIDRADQLLYEAKQSGKNVVLY' A
#
# COMPACT_ATOMS: atom_id res chain seq x y z
N MET A 1 5.95 -0.22 7.02
CA MET A 1 5.20 0.31 5.86
C MET A 1 4.63 1.69 6.12
N GLU A 2 4.11 1.99 7.30
CA GLU A 2 3.60 3.34 7.62
C GLU A 2 4.63 4.46 7.39
N ARG A 3 5.90 4.23 7.75
CA ARG A 3 7.00 5.15 7.43
C ARG A 3 7.13 5.42 5.91
N VAL A 4 6.94 4.40 5.08
CA VAL A 4 7.01 4.55 3.61
C VAL A 4 5.80 5.34 3.10
N ARG A 5 4.60 5.04 3.59
CA ARG A 5 3.39 5.79 3.27
C ARG A 5 3.54 7.27 3.61
N ALA A 6 3.99 7.58 4.83
CA ALA A 6 4.22 8.95 5.29
C ALA A 6 5.28 9.67 4.45
N ASN A 7 6.46 9.05 4.25
CA ASN A 7 7.52 9.64 3.44
C ASN A 7 7.07 9.95 2.00
N ILE A 8 6.27 9.07 1.37
CA ILE A 8 5.75 9.31 0.03
C ILE A 8 4.70 10.45 0.05
N GLY A 9 3.80 10.45 1.04
CA GLY A 9 2.76 11.48 1.15
C GLY A 9 3.28 12.88 1.47
N GLU A 10 4.44 12.97 2.11
CA GLU A 10 5.13 14.23 2.40
C GLU A 10 6.05 14.69 1.27
N HIS A 11 6.42 13.79 0.36
CA HIS A 11 7.32 14.11 -0.74
C HIS A 11 6.56 14.73 -1.92
N VAL A 12 7.00 15.90 -2.34
CA VAL A 12 6.57 16.52 -3.59
C VAL A 12 7.50 16.06 -4.70
N PHE A 13 6.96 15.38 -5.69
CA PHE A 13 7.71 14.93 -6.86
C PHE A 13 7.80 16.08 -7.86
N GLU A 14 9.01 16.55 -8.13
CA GLU A 14 9.26 17.65 -9.07
C GLU A 14 9.64 17.11 -10.45
N SER A 15 9.07 17.72 -11.48
CA SER A 15 9.41 17.55 -12.90
C SER A 15 9.59 18.95 -13.50
N GLU A 16 10.24 19.05 -14.67
CA GLU A 16 10.52 20.34 -15.33
C GLU A 16 9.25 21.20 -15.48
N ASP A 17 8.09 20.57 -15.68
CA ASP A 17 6.81 21.24 -15.95
C ASP A 17 5.81 21.22 -14.79
N ALA A 18 6.06 20.47 -13.70
CA ALA A 18 5.06 20.28 -12.65
C ALA A 18 5.60 19.81 -11.30
N GLN A 19 4.87 20.16 -10.25
CA GLN A 19 4.98 19.55 -8.92
C GLN A 19 3.80 18.62 -8.69
N LEU A 20 4.08 17.37 -8.32
CA LEU A 20 3.07 16.34 -8.11
C LEU A 20 3.12 15.82 -6.67
N SER A 21 2.00 15.97 -5.97
CA SER A 21 1.76 15.36 -4.67
C SER A 21 1.03 14.03 -4.86
N VAL A 22 1.65 12.92 -4.48
CA VAL A 22 1.05 11.58 -4.56
C VAL A 22 0.94 10.94 -3.19
N THR A 23 0.04 9.99 -3.06
CA THR A 23 -0.07 9.14 -1.87
C THR A 23 -0.14 7.68 -2.30
N VAL A 24 0.12 6.78 -1.36
CA VAL A 24 0.02 5.33 -1.59
C VAL A 24 -0.90 4.69 -0.56
N SER A 25 -1.62 3.66 -0.99
CA SER A 25 -2.33 2.74 -0.08
C SER A 25 -1.59 1.42 -0.11
N ILE A 26 -1.49 0.72 1.02
CA ILE A 26 -0.65 -0.47 1.17
C ILE A 26 -1.44 -1.55 1.91
N GLY A 27 -1.52 -2.75 1.33
CA GLY A 27 -1.96 -3.97 2.02
C GLY A 27 -0.76 -4.80 2.45
N ILE A 28 -0.79 -5.35 3.66
CA ILE A 28 0.29 -6.18 4.23
C ILE A 28 -0.32 -7.50 4.67
N ALA A 29 0.26 -8.62 4.25
CA ALA A 29 -0.11 -9.92 4.80
C ALA A 29 1.15 -10.66 5.26
N ALA A 30 0.99 -11.48 6.29
CA ALA A 30 2.00 -12.44 6.73
C ALA A 30 1.70 -13.82 6.15
N ILE A 31 2.73 -14.66 6.05
CA ILE A 31 2.55 -16.09 5.75
C ILE A 31 1.85 -16.75 6.93
N GLU A 32 0.80 -17.50 6.66
CA GLU A 32 0.03 -18.28 7.63
C GLU A 32 0.28 -19.79 7.44
N LYS A 33 -0.01 -20.57 8.49
CA LYS A 33 0.25 -22.03 8.50
C LYS A 33 -0.54 -22.81 7.45
N ASN A 34 -1.67 -22.27 7.02
CA ASN A 34 -2.60 -22.83 6.04
C ASN A 34 -2.34 -22.33 4.61
N ASP A 35 -1.34 -21.46 4.40
CA ASP A 35 -0.95 -21.08 3.06
C ASP A 35 -0.36 -22.30 2.35
N ILE A 36 -0.94 -22.64 1.20
CA ILE A 36 -0.52 -23.73 0.34
C ILE A 36 0.59 -23.23 -0.60
N SER A 37 0.58 -21.94 -0.93
CA SER A 37 1.52 -21.29 -1.83
C SER A 37 1.79 -19.83 -1.42
N TYR A 38 2.91 -19.28 -1.88
CA TYR A 38 3.20 -17.84 -1.78
C TYR A 38 2.11 -16.96 -2.43
N ARG A 39 1.29 -17.53 -3.32
CA ARG A 39 0.15 -16.81 -3.90
C ARG A 39 -0.90 -16.46 -2.86
N ASP A 40 -1.13 -17.32 -1.87
CA ASP A 40 -2.19 -17.11 -0.88
C ASP A 40 -1.91 -15.85 -0.03
N VAL A 41 -0.65 -15.65 0.37
CA VAL A 41 -0.23 -14.43 1.08
C VAL A 41 -0.28 -13.19 0.18
N ILE A 42 0.05 -13.32 -1.12
CA ILE A 42 -0.06 -12.20 -2.08
C ILE A 42 -1.52 -11.81 -2.27
N ASP A 43 -2.42 -12.78 -2.43
CA ASP A 43 -3.85 -12.55 -2.63
C ASP A 43 -4.47 -11.87 -1.40
N ARG A 44 -4.08 -12.29 -0.18
CA ARG A 44 -4.49 -11.57 1.05
C ARG A 44 -3.97 -10.13 1.08
N ALA A 45 -2.71 -9.91 0.72
CA ALA A 45 -2.14 -8.56 0.68
C ALA A 45 -2.84 -7.67 -0.38
N ASP A 46 -3.20 -8.23 -1.54
CA ASP A 46 -3.93 -7.50 -2.58
C ASP A 46 -5.38 -7.19 -2.14
N GLN A 47 -6.04 -8.11 -1.45
CA GLN A 47 -7.37 -7.87 -0.87
C GLN A 47 -7.34 -6.72 0.14
N LEU A 48 -6.34 -6.69 1.04
CA LEU A 48 -6.13 -5.59 1.98
C LEU A 48 -5.78 -4.28 1.26
N LEU A 49 -5.03 -4.32 0.17
CA LEU A 49 -4.75 -3.15 -0.66
C LEU A 49 -6.03 -2.62 -1.32
N TYR A 50 -6.89 -3.50 -1.80
CA TYR A 50 -8.18 -3.14 -2.37
C TYR A 50 -9.08 -2.47 -1.34
N GLU A 51 -9.16 -3.04 -0.13
CA GLU A 51 -9.89 -2.45 0.99
C GLU A 51 -9.32 -1.08 1.39
N ALA A 52 -7.99 -0.92 1.46
CA ALA A 52 -7.34 0.34 1.75
C ALA A 52 -7.72 1.43 0.74
N LYS A 53 -7.91 1.07 -0.53
CA LYS A 53 -8.37 1.99 -1.57
C LYS A 53 -9.86 2.37 -1.41
N GLN A 54 -10.69 1.47 -0.90
CA GLN A 54 -12.11 1.70 -0.61
C GLN A 54 -12.33 2.53 0.66
N SER A 55 -11.44 2.41 1.65
CA SER A 55 -11.55 3.07 2.96
C SER A 55 -11.09 4.54 2.97
N GLY A 56 -10.96 5.18 1.81
CA GLY A 56 -10.51 6.58 1.69
C GLY A 56 -9.07 6.76 1.21
N LYS A 57 -8.34 5.67 0.87
CA LYS A 57 -6.95 5.67 0.38
C LYS A 57 -5.96 6.23 1.41
N ASN A 58 -4.70 6.36 1.00
CA ASN A 58 -3.60 6.89 1.80
C ASN A 58 -3.53 6.25 3.21
N VAL A 59 -3.67 4.93 3.26
CA VAL A 59 -3.71 4.14 4.49
C VAL A 59 -2.97 2.81 4.32
N VAL A 60 -2.53 2.25 5.42
CA VAL A 60 -1.96 0.90 5.50
C VAL A 60 -2.94 -0.01 6.23
N LEU A 61 -3.30 -1.13 5.61
CA LEU A 61 -4.07 -2.22 6.23
C LEU A 61 -3.19 -3.48 6.31
N TYR A 62 -3.33 -4.23 7.40
CA TYR A 62 -2.52 -5.41 7.71
C TYR A 62 -3.30 -6.46 8.52
#